data_AF-A0A933WLT1-F1
#
_entry.id   AF-A0A933WLT1-F1
#
_cell.length_a   1.000
_cell.length_b   1.000
_cell.length_c   1.000
_cell.angle_alpha   90.00
_cell.angle_beta   90.00
_cell.angle_gamma   90.00
#
_symmetry.space_group_name_H-M   'P 1'
#
loop_
_entity.id
_entity.type
_entity.pdbx_description
1 polymer ?
#
loop_
_entity_poly.entity_id
_entity_poly.type
_entity_poly.pdbx_seq_one_letter_code
_entity_poly.pdbx_strand_id
1 'polypeptide(L)'
;MKILSKKSKKVSGKGFSAFPKSPLKLTLIFSLPFILIFISLLTALILWEKKSREQELVAELRETARAYFEQILITRLWNANHGGVYVEVTNKTQPNPYLRDDPERDIATIDGRKYTKINPAYMTRQISEIAYQKGRYKFHITSLKPVNPANKADSWETRQLSLFEEGKKEEAYEVVTDNRGTRFRYMAPLLMEAACFKCHEKSGYKLGDVRGGISVDIPMEVRMSAQLAQTKRSLIAFSIIGTTTLIFIVAITWIFSRRIIRSVEREMENERLKTAIQLAGAAAHELRQPMTAIIGYAELLKDKASKHEPVKEELEIVVQQCYKMDEIIRRMLSITKYKTKVYSEDTEIFDLEIPPDKTDYKQ
;
A
#
# COMPACT_ATOMS: atom_id res chain seq x y z
N MET A 1 -43.88 39.68 31.10
CA MET A 1 -43.89 40.19 29.71
C MET A 1 -42.53 39.95 29.05
N LYS A 2 -42.38 38.87 28.29
CA LYS A 2 -41.43 38.70 27.17
C LYS A 2 -41.67 37.34 26.52
N ILE A 3 -42.43 37.37 25.44
CA ILE A 3 -42.73 36.24 24.56
C ILE A 3 -41.51 36.09 23.64
N LEU A 4 -40.79 34.96 23.73
CA LEU A 4 -39.75 34.62 22.75
C LEU A 4 -40.36 33.73 21.67
N SER A 5 -40.66 34.39 20.55
CA SER A 5 -41.03 33.84 19.25
C SER A 5 -39.94 32.88 18.73
N LYS A 6 -40.31 31.60 18.57
CA LYS A 6 -39.50 30.59 17.88
C LYS A 6 -39.70 30.77 16.37
N LYS A 7 -38.79 31.51 15.72
CA LYS A 7 -38.70 31.56 14.24
C LYS A 7 -38.44 30.15 13.70
N SER A 8 -39.37 29.63 12.89
CA SER A 8 -39.13 28.44 12.08
C SER A 8 -38.10 28.78 11.00
N LYS A 9 -36.95 28.11 11.01
CA LYS A 9 -36.00 28.17 9.90
C LYS A 9 -36.60 27.38 8.73
N LYS A 10 -37.05 28.12 7.72
CA LYS A 10 -37.34 27.64 6.37
C LYS A 10 -36.05 26.98 5.83
N VAL A 11 -35.99 25.65 5.82
CA VAL A 11 -34.92 24.92 5.14
C VAL A 11 -35.11 25.14 3.65
N SER A 12 -34.26 25.97 3.06
CA SER A 12 -34.31 26.27 1.63
C SER A 12 -33.91 25.02 0.84
N GLY A 13 -34.81 24.51 0.00
CA GLY A 13 -34.65 23.31 -0.84
C GLY A 13 -33.66 23.46 -2.00
N LYS A 14 -32.43 23.90 -1.73
CA LYS A 14 -31.34 23.96 -2.72
C LYS A 14 -30.30 22.83 -2.60
N GLY A 15 -30.44 21.91 -1.64
CA GLY A 15 -29.46 20.84 -1.41
C GLY A 15 -29.62 19.59 -2.29
N PHE A 16 -30.80 19.33 -2.84
CA PHE A 16 -31.10 18.04 -3.51
C PHE A 16 -31.06 18.07 -5.05
N SER A 17 -30.96 19.26 -5.68
CA SER A 17 -30.94 19.36 -7.15
C SER A 17 -29.61 18.93 -7.78
N ALA A 18 -28.57 18.67 -6.98
CA ALA A 18 -27.24 18.25 -7.43
C ALA A 18 -26.98 16.74 -7.23
N PHE A 19 -27.99 15.95 -6.82
CA PHE A 19 -27.79 14.52 -6.61
C PHE A 19 -27.65 13.80 -7.97
N PRO A 20 -26.57 13.04 -8.22
CA PRO A 20 -26.39 12.36 -9.48
C PRO A 20 -27.48 11.29 -9.65
N LYS A 21 -28.32 11.44 -10.69
CA LYS A 21 -29.33 10.44 -11.07
C LYS A 21 -28.74 9.18 -11.70
N SER A 22 -27.44 9.19 -12.00
CA SER A 22 -26.75 8.07 -12.64
C SER A 22 -25.94 7.27 -11.61
N PRO A 23 -26.15 5.93 -11.51
CA PRO A 23 -25.38 5.08 -10.60
C PRO A 23 -23.89 5.10 -10.93
N LEU A 24 -23.52 5.27 -12.20
CA LEU A 24 -22.13 5.37 -12.63
C LEU A 24 -21.45 6.62 -12.06
N LYS A 25 -22.10 7.79 -12.16
CA LYS A 25 -21.53 9.05 -11.64
C LYS A 25 -21.35 9.00 -10.13
N LEU A 26 -22.34 8.47 -9.43
CA LEU A 26 -22.29 8.33 -7.97
C LEU A 26 -21.19 7.36 -7.54
N THR A 27 -21.04 6.23 -8.25
CA THR A 27 -19.99 5.24 -8.02
C THR A 27 -18.61 5.85 -8.21
N LEU A 28 -18.38 6.61 -9.28
CA LEU A 28 -17.11 7.28 -9.55
C LEU A 28 -16.76 8.27 -8.43
N ILE A 29 -17.71 9.11 -8.02
CA ILE A 29 -17.48 10.10 -6.96
C ILE A 29 -17.08 9.43 -5.64
N PHE A 30 -17.76 8.34 -5.26
CA PHE A 30 -17.45 7.64 -4.02
C PHE A 30 -16.21 6.79 -4.10
N SER A 31 -15.92 6.12 -5.23
CA SER A 31 -14.78 5.20 -5.35
C SER A 31 -13.44 5.92 -5.55
N LEU A 32 -13.41 7.07 -6.25
CA LEU A 32 -12.18 7.79 -6.58
C LEU A 32 -11.26 8.07 -5.36
N PRO A 33 -11.73 8.63 -4.23
CA PRO A 33 -10.85 8.90 -3.08
C PRO A 33 -10.25 7.62 -2.49
N PHE A 34 -11.04 6.53 -2.39
CA PHE A 34 -10.53 5.24 -1.90
C PHE A 34 -9.50 4.63 -2.85
N ILE A 35 -9.73 4.72 -4.16
CA ILE A 35 -8.78 4.25 -5.18
C ILE A 35 -7.46 5.04 -5.06
N LEU A 36 -7.52 6.36 -4.94
CA LEU A 36 -6.32 7.20 -4.81
C LEU A 36 -5.52 6.88 -3.54
N ILE A 37 -6.21 6.76 -2.40
CA ILE A 37 -5.59 6.37 -1.12
C ILE A 37 -4.96 4.98 -1.24
N PHE A 38 -5.69 4.01 -1.81
CA PHE A 38 -5.22 2.65 -1.97
C PHE A 38 -3.97 2.57 -2.86
N ILE A 39 -3.98 3.25 -4.02
CA ILE A 39 -2.82 3.29 -4.93
C ILE A 39 -1.61 3.95 -4.24
N SER A 40 -1.84 5.04 -3.49
CA SER A 40 -0.78 5.71 -2.73
C SER A 40 -0.17 4.78 -1.68
N LEU A 41 -0.99 4.10 -0.88
CA LEU A 41 -0.54 3.15 0.14
C LEU A 41 0.19 1.94 -0.48
N LEU A 42 -0.34 1.39 -1.58
CA LEU A 42 0.28 0.26 -2.29
C LEU A 42 1.64 0.66 -2.87
N THR A 43 1.75 1.85 -3.43
CA THR A 43 3.02 2.39 -3.94
C THR A 43 4.02 2.60 -2.81
N ALA A 44 3.59 3.19 -1.71
CA ALA A 44 4.43 3.38 -0.52
C ALA A 44 4.93 2.04 0.03
N LEU A 45 4.08 1.01 0.08
CA LEU A 45 4.44 -0.33 0.53
C LEU A 45 5.49 -0.97 -0.38
N ILE A 46 5.34 -0.86 -1.72
CA ILE A 46 6.31 -1.38 -2.69
C ILE A 46 7.67 -0.68 -2.56
N LEU A 47 7.66 0.66 -2.42
CA LEU A 47 8.89 1.43 -2.22
C LEU A 47 9.57 1.08 -0.90
N TRP A 48 8.79 0.93 0.16
CA TRP A 48 9.29 0.51 1.47
C TRP A 48 9.90 -0.89 1.40
N GLU A 49 9.22 -1.86 0.78
CA GLU A 49 9.71 -3.22 0.62
C GLU A 49 11.02 -3.25 -0.20
N LYS A 50 11.09 -2.50 -1.32
CA LYS A 50 12.33 -2.37 -2.10
C LYS A 50 13.49 -1.86 -1.25
N LYS A 51 13.26 -0.76 -0.52
CA LYS A 51 14.28 -0.16 0.36
C LYS A 51 14.69 -1.09 1.50
N SER A 52 13.73 -1.78 2.11
CA SER A 52 13.97 -2.73 3.19
C SER A 52 14.87 -3.88 2.73
N ARG A 53 14.62 -4.43 1.54
CA ARG A 53 15.45 -5.49 0.97
C ARG A 53 16.87 -5.04 0.62
N GLU A 54 17.02 -3.83 0.08
CA GLU A 54 18.34 -3.26 -0.19
C GLU A 54 19.16 -3.13 1.11
N GLN A 55 18.53 -2.66 2.18
CA GLN A 55 19.18 -2.56 3.49
C GLN A 55 19.53 -3.93 4.08
N GLU A 56 18.62 -4.89 4.01
CA GLU A 56 18.83 -6.26 4.49
C GLU A 56 19.98 -6.96 3.75
N LEU A 57 20.06 -6.82 2.42
CA LEU A 57 21.16 -7.37 1.63
C LEU A 57 22.51 -6.78 2.03
N VAL A 58 22.58 -5.45 2.17
CA VAL A 58 23.81 -4.78 2.55
C VAL A 58 24.24 -5.21 3.95
N ALA A 59 23.31 -5.41 4.88
CA ALA A 59 23.59 -5.94 6.21
C ALA A 59 24.11 -7.39 6.15
N GLU A 60 23.47 -8.28 5.39
CA GLU A 60 23.92 -9.67 5.18
C GLU A 60 25.35 -9.70 4.60
N LEU A 61 25.60 -8.89 3.58
CA LEU A 61 26.91 -8.82 2.91
C LEU A 61 27.99 -8.25 3.83
N ARG A 62 27.66 -7.27 4.67
CA ARG A 62 28.56 -6.74 5.69
C ARG A 62 28.96 -7.81 6.68
N GLU A 63 28.01 -8.53 7.27
CA GLU A 63 28.31 -9.60 8.23
C GLU A 63 29.07 -10.76 7.57
N THR A 64 28.71 -11.13 6.34
CA THR A 64 29.44 -12.15 5.57
C THR A 64 30.90 -11.72 5.32
N ALA A 65 31.11 -10.47 4.92
CA ALA A 65 32.45 -9.95 4.66
C ALA A 65 33.28 -9.81 5.94
N ARG A 66 32.66 -9.40 7.05
CA ARG A 66 33.28 -9.38 8.38
C ARG A 66 33.71 -10.78 8.80
N ALA A 67 32.85 -11.79 8.63
CA ALA A 67 33.19 -13.17 8.94
C ALA A 67 34.38 -13.68 8.10
N TYR A 68 34.43 -13.37 6.80
CA TYR A 68 35.58 -13.71 5.96
C TYR A 68 36.86 -12.98 6.38
N PHE A 69 36.75 -11.71 6.76
CA PHE A 69 37.85 -10.92 7.29
C PHE A 69 38.39 -11.51 8.60
N GLU A 70 37.53 -11.84 9.56
CA GLU A 70 37.91 -12.46 10.83
C GLU A 70 38.54 -13.84 10.60
N GLN A 71 37.97 -14.66 9.71
CA GLN A 71 38.52 -15.96 9.38
C GLN A 71 39.93 -15.84 8.80
N ILE A 72 40.18 -14.90 7.88
CA ILE A 72 41.51 -14.72 7.32
C ILE A 72 42.48 -14.14 8.37
N LEU A 73 42.02 -13.27 9.27
CA LEU A 73 42.83 -12.80 10.40
C LEU A 73 43.28 -13.94 11.31
N ILE A 74 42.35 -14.79 11.76
CA ILE A 74 42.65 -15.94 12.62
C ILE A 74 43.65 -16.88 11.93
N THR A 75 43.43 -17.15 10.64
CA THR A 75 44.33 -18.01 9.84
C THR A 75 45.73 -17.40 9.74
N ARG A 76 45.82 -16.08 9.54
CA ARG A 76 47.09 -15.34 9.48
C ARG A 76 47.82 -15.36 10.81
N LEU A 77 47.11 -15.19 11.92
CA LEU A 77 47.66 -15.27 13.27
C LEU A 77 48.21 -16.68 13.53
N TRP A 78 47.47 -17.72 13.16
CA TRP A 78 47.95 -19.11 13.23
C TRP A 78 49.26 -19.29 12.45
N ASN A 79 49.32 -18.83 11.19
CA ASN A 79 50.54 -18.91 10.38
C ASN A 79 51.71 -18.14 11.02
N ALA A 80 51.48 -16.92 11.50
CA ALA A 80 52.48 -16.09 12.16
C ALA A 80 53.00 -16.72 13.46
N ASN A 81 52.12 -17.36 14.24
CA ASN A 81 52.50 -18.04 15.49
C ASN A 81 53.48 -19.19 15.26
N HIS A 82 53.42 -19.83 14.09
CA HIS A 82 54.35 -20.89 13.67
C HIS A 82 55.60 -20.34 12.96
N GLY A 83 55.74 -19.02 12.80
CA GLY A 83 56.87 -18.43 12.06
C GLY A 83 56.79 -18.61 10.54
N GLY A 84 55.64 -19.05 10.01
CA GLY A 84 55.42 -19.41 8.61
C GLY A 84 55.28 -20.91 8.38
N VAL A 85 54.85 -21.29 7.18
CA VAL A 85 54.69 -22.71 6.77
C VAL A 85 55.51 -22.97 5.52
N TYR A 86 56.26 -24.06 5.48
CA TYR A 86 57.03 -24.43 4.29
C TYR A 86 56.18 -25.21 3.30
N VAL A 87 56.22 -24.80 2.04
CA VAL A 87 55.54 -25.46 0.94
C VAL A 87 56.55 -25.74 -0.18
N GLU A 88 56.39 -26.88 -0.84
CA GLU A 88 57.28 -27.29 -1.93
C GLU A 88 57.27 -26.26 -3.07
N VAL A 89 58.46 -25.97 -3.60
CA VAL A 89 58.63 -25.06 -4.72
C VAL A 89 58.16 -25.76 -6.00
N THR A 90 57.19 -25.14 -6.66
CA THR A 90 56.59 -25.64 -7.92
C THR A 90 56.43 -24.49 -8.90
N ASN A 91 56.07 -24.76 -10.15
CA ASN A 91 55.77 -23.70 -11.14
C ASN A 91 54.69 -22.72 -10.66
N LYS A 92 53.79 -23.15 -9.75
CA LYS A 92 52.73 -22.30 -9.17
C LYS A 92 53.16 -21.62 -7.87
N THR A 93 54.06 -22.24 -7.11
CA THR A 93 54.54 -21.75 -5.81
C THR A 93 56.02 -21.43 -5.91
N GLN A 94 56.33 -20.14 -6.09
CA GLN A 94 57.69 -19.64 -6.20
C GLN A 94 58.13 -18.96 -4.89
N PRO A 95 59.43 -18.97 -4.56
CA PRO A 95 59.95 -18.26 -3.40
C PRO A 95 59.53 -16.79 -3.36
N ASN A 96 59.10 -16.31 -2.20
CA ASN A 96 58.61 -14.94 -2.06
C ASN A 96 59.78 -13.93 -2.15
N PRO A 97 59.83 -13.06 -3.17
CA PRO A 97 60.93 -12.11 -3.33
C PRO A 97 61.02 -11.05 -2.21
N TYR A 98 59.95 -10.87 -1.44
CA TYR A 98 59.90 -9.90 -0.34
C TYR A 98 60.38 -10.47 1.01
N LEU A 99 60.85 -11.73 1.03
CA LEU A 99 61.46 -12.38 2.20
C LEU A 99 62.96 -12.60 1.99
N ARG A 100 63.64 -11.78 1.17
CA ARG A 100 65.07 -11.95 0.85
C ARG A 100 65.99 -11.87 2.07
N ASP A 101 65.58 -11.11 3.08
CA ASP A 101 66.36 -10.92 4.31
C ASP A 101 66.09 -12.01 5.35
N ASP A 102 65.17 -12.95 5.07
CA ASP A 102 64.90 -14.09 5.93
C ASP A 102 65.87 -15.25 5.58
N PRO A 103 66.83 -15.59 6.47
CA PRO A 103 67.83 -16.62 6.20
C PRO A 103 67.19 -18.02 6.08
N GLU A 104 66.01 -18.22 6.65
CA GLU A 104 65.26 -19.48 6.58
C GLU A 104 64.15 -19.41 5.51
N ARG A 105 64.22 -18.48 4.55
CA ARG A 105 63.20 -18.37 3.50
C ARG A 105 63.03 -19.67 2.71
N ASP A 106 64.14 -20.28 2.31
CA ASP A 106 64.15 -21.49 1.49
C ASP A 106 64.96 -22.57 2.18
N ILE A 107 64.40 -23.78 2.24
CA ILE A 107 65.05 -24.96 2.81
C ILE A 107 65.03 -26.10 1.79
N ALA A 108 65.95 -27.04 1.95
CA ALA A 108 65.97 -28.27 1.19
C ALA A 108 65.92 -29.47 2.13
N THR A 109 65.17 -30.50 1.76
CA THR A 109 65.20 -31.79 2.43
C THR A 109 66.45 -32.58 2.05
N ILE A 110 66.76 -33.63 2.81
CA ILE A 110 67.90 -34.51 2.56
C ILE A 110 67.89 -35.18 1.17
N ASP A 111 66.71 -35.35 0.57
CA ASP A 111 66.50 -35.92 -0.77
C ASP A 111 66.50 -34.85 -1.88
N GLY A 112 66.81 -33.59 -1.55
CA GLY A 112 66.98 -32.50 -2.52
C GLY A 112 65.70 -31.76 -2.93
N ARG A 113 64.53 -32.10 -2.36
CA ARG A 113 63.30 -31.31 -2.59
C ARG A 113 63.42 -29.93 -1.95
N LYS A 114 63.00 -28.90 -2.70
CA LYS A 114 63.10 -27.50 -2.27
C LYS A 114 61.77 -27.01 -1.75
N TYR A 115 61.80 -26.32 -0.62
CA TYR A 115 60.63 -25.72 0.01
C TYR A 115 60.88 -24.23 0.24
N THR A 116 59.83 -23.43 0.20
CA THR A 116 59.87 -22.01 0.50
C THR A 116 58.85 -21.64 1.57
N LYS A 117 59.19 -20.66 2.40
CA LYS A 117 58.38 -20.19 3.51
C LYS A 117 57.19 -19.36 3.01
N ILE A 118 55.99 -19.79 3.37
CA ILE A 118 54.74 -19.09 3.14
C ILE A 118 54.37 -18.33 4.41
N ASN A 119 54.67 -17.02 4.39
CA ASN A 119 54.28 -16.09 5.45
C ASN A 119 52.79 -15.69 5.34
N PRO A 120 52.21 -15.00 6.35
CA PRO A 120 50.79 -14.69 6.37
C PRO A 120 50.34 -13.87 5.16
N ALA A 121 51.14 -12.91 4.71
CA ALA A 121 50.84 -12.08 3.55
C ALA A 121 50.79 -12.90 2.23
N TYR A 122 51.75 -13.80 2.04
CA TYR A 122 51.76 -14.65 0.85
C TYR A 122 50.60 -15.67 0.88
N MET A 123 50.33 -16.28 2.04
CA MET A 123 49.21 -17.19 2.24
C MET A 123 47.87 -16.53 1.88
N THR A 124 47.57 -15.35 2.43
CA THR A 124 46.33 -14.63 2.14
C THR A 124 46.19 -14.32 0.65
N ARG A 125 47.28 -13.95 -0.05
CA ARG A 125 47.24 -13.73 -1.49
C ARG A 125 46.87 -14.99 -2.26
N GLN A 126 47.43 -16.14 -1.89
CA GLN A 126 47.11 -17.42 -2.53
C GLN A 126 45.65 -17.84 -2.29
N ILE A 127 45.16 -17.71 -1.04
CA ILE A 127 43.75 -17.98 -0.70
C ILE A 127 42.81 -17.05 -1.47
N SER A 128 43.16 -15.77 -1.56
CA SER A 128 42.41 -14.76 -2.32
C SER A 128 42.27 -15.15 -3.79
N GLU A 129 43.38 -15.57 -4.41
CA GLU A 129 43.40 -15.98 -5.82
C GLU A 129 42.50 -17.21 -6.05
N ILE A 130 42.58 -18.21 -5.17
CA ILE A 130 41.72 -19.41 -5.24
C ILE A 130 40.23 -19.03 -5.09
N ALA A 131 39.90 -18.15 -4.15
CA ALA A 131 38.53 -17.70 -3.91
C ALA A 131 37.98 -16.88 -5.08
N TYR A 132 38.82 -16.04 -5.69
CA TYR A 132 38.47 -15.21 -6.83
C TYR A 132 38.22 -16.06 -8.08
N GLN A 133 39.07 -17.06 -8.34
CA GLN A 133 38.88 -18.01 -9.45
C GLN A 133 37.58 -18.83 -9.32
N LYS A 134 37.11 -19.06 -8.09
CA LYS A 134 35.81 -19.69 -7.81
C LYS A 134 34.62 -18.71 -7.85
N GLY A 135 34.85 -17.44 -8.19
CA GLY A 135 33.82 -16.41 -8.27
C GLY A 135 33.15 -16.06 -6.93
N ARG A 136 33.86 -16.25 -5.80
CA ARG A 136 33.26 -16.10 -4.45
C ARG A 136 33.53 -14.74 -3.83
N TYR A 137 34.80 -14.41 -3.65
CA TYR A 137 35.25 -13.15 -3.06
C TYR A 137 36.72 -12.93 -3.40
N LYS A 138 37.21 -11.71 -3.20
CA LYS A 138 38.63 -11.36 -3.34
C LYS A 138 39.09 -10.59 -2.12
N PHE A 139 40.15 -11.08 -1.48
CA PHE A 139 40.88 -10.30 -0.49
C PHE A 139 41.93 -9.42 -1.16
N HIS A 140 42.13 -8.22 -0.66
CA HIS A 140 43.29 -7.42 -0.98
C HIS A 140 43.93 -6.89 0.31
N ILE A 141 45.15 -7.34 0.57
CA ILE A 141 45.96 -6.81 1.67
C ILE A 141 46.59 -5.52 1.18
N THR A 142 46.39 -4.46 1.94
CA THR A 142 46.76 -3.12 1.51
C THR A 142 47.35 -2.31 2.66
N SER A 143 48.16 -1.31 2.35
CA SER A 143 48.79 -0.42 3.34
C SER A 143 49.16 0.91 2.69
N LEU A 144 49.20 1.98 3.46
CA LEU A 144 49.76 3.27 3.03
C LEU A 144 51.28 3.19 2.83
N LYS A 145 51.94 2.24 3.50
CA LYS A 145 53.39 1.96 3.41
C LYS A 145 53.61 0.48 3.05
N PRO A 146 53.30 0.05 1.81
CA PRO A 146 53.36 -1.35 1.41
C PRO A 146 54.80 -1.79 1.13
N VAL A 147 55.16 -3.00 1.60
CA VAL A 147 56.45 -3.63 1.25
C VAL A 147 56.41 -4.23 -0.15
N ASN A 148 55.30 -4.88 -0.49
CA ASN A 148 55.02 -5.35 -1.84
C ASN A 148 54.24 -4.26 -2.60
N PRO A 149 54.76 -3.70 -3.71
CA PRO A 149 54.05 -2.69 -4.49
C PRO A 149 52.65 -3.10 -4.97
N ALA A 150 52.39 -4.41 -5.14
CA ALA A 150 51.07 -4.91 -5.50
C ALA A 150 50.01 -4.72 -4.39
N ASN A 151 50.44 -4.42 -3.17
CA ASN A 151 49.56 -4.12 -2.02
C ASN A 151 49.33 -2.60 -1.86
N LYS A 152 49.58 -1.81 -2.90
CA LYS A 152 49.32 -0.37 -2.87
C LYS A 152 47.81 -0.14 -2.82
N ALA A 153 47.39 0.68 -1.86
CA ALA A 153 46.00 1.04 -1.69
C ALA A 153 45.42 1.75 -2.92
N ASP A 154 44.20 1.38 -3.27
CA ASP A 154 43.41 2.19 -4.20
C ASP A 154 42.88 3.47 -3.52
N SER A 155 42.18 4.31 -4.28
CA SER A 155 41.70 5.59 -3.75
C SER A 155 40.71 5.44 -2.58
N TRP A 156 39.88 4.41 -2.58
CA TRP A 156 38.92 4.15 -1.50
C TRP A 156 39.63 3.57 -0.30
N GLU A 157 40.48 2.57 -0.48
CA GLU A 157 41.29 1.95 0.57
C GLU A 157 42.18 2.99 1.27
N THR A 158 42.81 3.90 0.51
CA THR A 158 43.64 4.98 1.07
C THR A 158 42.83 5.86 2.02
N ARG A 159 41.61 6.25 1.62
CA ARG A 159 40.73 7.06 2.47
C ARG A 159 40.32 6.30 3.73
N GLN A 160 39.95 5.02 3.63
CA GLN A 160 39.54 4.26 4.81
C GLN A 160 40.73 3.99 5.75
N LEU A 161 41.91 3.64 5.23
CA LEU A 161 43.13 3.45 6.02
C LEU A 161 43.47 4.69 6.84
N SER A 162 43.36 5.88 6.25
CA SER A 162 43.62 7.14 6.96
C SER A 162 42.63 7.33 8.12
N LEU A 163 41.35 7.03 7.90
CA LEU A 163 40.32 7.10 8.95
C LEU A 163 40.53 6.05 10.07
N PHE A 164 41.08 4.88 9.73
CA PHE A 164 41.43 3.86 10.71
C PHE A 164 42.64 4.26 11.54
N GLU A 165 43.71 4.81 10.92
CA GLU A 165 44.89 5.33 11.63
C GLU A 165 44.54 6.46 12.59
N GLU A 166 43.53 7.28 12.25
CA GLU A 166 42.99 8.34 13.12
C GLU A 166 42.02 7.83 14.20
N GLY A 167 41.68 6.53 14.23
CA GLY A 167 40.71 5.95 15.17
C GLY A 167 39.26 6.41 14.95
N LYS A 168 38.93 6.99 13.80
CA LYS A 168 37.58 7.51 13.48
C LYS A 168 36.61 6.44 13.01
N LYS A 169 37.12 5.27 12.60
CA LYS A 169 36.34 4.13 12.13
C LYS A 169 37.03 2.82 12.50
N GLU A 170 36.22 1.77 12.66
CA GLU A 170 36.70 0.40 12.92
C GLU A 170 36.51 -0.50 11.68
N GLU A 171 35.64 -0.10 10.76
CA GLU A 171 35.40 -0.77 9.48
C GLU A 171 34.75 0.20 8.49
N ALA A 172 34.78 -0.17 7.21
CA ALA A 172 34.15 0.57 6.13
C ALA A 172 33.59 -0.38 5.08
N TYR A 173 32.51 0.03 4.42
CA TYR A 173 31.93 -0.72 3.32
C TYR A 173 31.23 0.19 2.32
N GLU A 174 31.16 -0.26 1.07
CA GLU A 174 30.40 0.38 0.00
C GLU A 174 29.93 -0.63 -1.04
N VAL A 175 28.84 -0.31 -1.74
CA VAL A 175 28.48 -1.00 -2.98
C VAL A 175 29.05 -0.18 -4.13
N VAL A 176 29.87 -0.81 -4.97
CA VAL A 176 30.44 -0.17 -6.16
C VAL A 176 30.01 -0.92 -7.42
N THR A 177 29.73 -0.15 -8.47
CA THR A 177 29.50 -0.67 -9.80
C THR A 177 30.57 -0.09 -10.72
N ASP A 178 31.39 -0.96 -11.32
CA ASP A 178 32.37 -0.58 -12.34
C ASP A 178 32.41 -1.64 -13.45
N ASN A 179 33.44 -1.59 -14.31
CA ASN A 179 33.63 -2.51 -15.43
C ASN A 179 33.76 -3.99 -15.02
N ARG A 180 34.00 -4.28 -13.73
CA ARG A 180 34.07 -5.63 -13.15
C ARG A 180 32.74 -6.07 -12.52
N GLY A 181 31.67 -5.33 -12.79
CA GLY A 181 30.34 -5.61 -12.27
C GLY A 181 30.04 -4.90 -10.95
N THR A 182 28.88 -5.23 -10.38
CA THR A 182 28.46 -4.72 -9.08
C THR A 182 29.02 -5.61 -7.98
N ARG A 183 29.74 -5.01 -7.04
CA ARG A 183 30.34 -5.70 -5.91
C ARG A 183 30.16 -4.93 -4.61
N PHE A 184 30.06 -5.68 -3.53
CA PHE A 184 30.12 -5.15 -2.18
C PHE A 184 31.56 -5.18 -1.72
N ARG A 185 32.08 -4.03 -1.31
CA ARG A 185 33.43 -3.89 -0.75
C ARG A 185 33.31 -3.68 0.74
N TYR A 186 34.09 -4.42 1.49
CA TYR A 186 34.27 -4.25 2.92
C TYR A 186 35.75 -4.08 3.22
N MET A 187 36.10 -3.34 4.26
CA MET A 187 37.47 -3.20 4.72
C MET A 187 37.52 -2.97 6.22
N ALA A 188 38.49 -3.60 6.86
CA ALA A 188 38.81 -3.39 8.26
C ALA A 188 40.34 -3.30 8.45
N PRO A 189 40.81 -2.61 9.51
CA PRO A 189 42.23 -2.40 9.75
C PRO A 189 42.93 -3.68 10.21
N LEU A 190 44.20 -3.80 9.82
CA LEU A 190 45.14 -4.79 10.33
C LEU A 190 45.91 -4.17 11.50
N LEU A 191 45.53 -4.53 12.71
CA LEU A 191 46.21 -4.07 13.91
C LEU A 191 47.50 -4.86 14.15
N MET A 192 48.49 -4.19 14.73
CA MET A 192 49.74 -4.83 15.15
C MET A 192 49.51 -5.65 16.42
N GLU A 193 49.73 -6.95 16.34
CA GLU A 193 49.68 -7.89 17.46
C GLU A 193 51.10 -8.33 17.89
N ALA A 194 51.22 -8.94 19.08
CA ALA A 194 52.49 -9.45 19.60
C ALA A 194 53.20 -10.41 18.61
N ALA A 195 52.44 -11.27 17.93
CA ALA A 195 52.97 -12.20 16.94
C ALA A 195 53.58 -11.49 15.72
N CYS A 196 53.15 -10.26 15.40
CA CYS A 196 53.68 -9.50 14.26
C CYS A 196 55.11 -9.02 14.51
N PHE A 197 55.48 -8.76 15.76
CA PHE A 197 56.82 -8.27 16.12
C PHE A 197 57.93 -9.29 15.92
N LYS A 198 57.60 -10.59 15.88
CA LYS A 198 58.56 -11.67 15.57
C LYS A 198 59.30 -11.45 14.24
N CYS A 199 58.67 -10.77 13.27
CA CYS A 199 59.26 -10.51 11.95
C CYS A 199 59.27 -9.02 11.58
N HIS A 200 58.51 -8.16 12.25
CA HIS A 200 58.36 -6.73 11.93
C HIS A 200 58.91 -5.79 13.01
N GLU A 201 59.81 -6.26 13.87
CA GLU A 201 60.37 -5.52 15.01
C GLU A 201 60.94 -4.14 14.63
N LYS A 202 61.56 -4.02 13.46
CA LYS A 202 62.20 -2.77 12.96
C LYS A 202 61.23 -1.80 12.26
N SER A 203 59.93 -2.06 12.30
CA SER A 203 58.96 -1.32 11.48
C SER A 203 58.47 -0.01 12.10
N GLY A 204 58.86 0.29 13.35
CA GLY A 204 58.49 1.52 14.07
C GLY A 204 57.05 1.59 14.58
N TYR A 205 56.24 0.54 14.34
CA TYR A 205 54.89 0.43 14.86
C TYR A 205 54.87 -0.07 16.31
N LYS A 206 53.83 0.31 17.05
CA LYS A 206 53.52 -0.16 18.40
C LYS A 206 52.37 -1.16 18.39
N LEU A 207 52.21 -1.89 19.50
CA LEU A 207 51.08 -2.79 19.68
C LEU A 207 49.77 -2.01 19.57
N GLY A 208 48.84 -2.48 18.74
CA GLY A 208 47.58 -1.80 18.46
C GLY A 208 47.62 -0.78 17.31
N ASP A 209 48.79 -0.43 16.77
CA ASP A 209 48.87 0.46 15.61
C ASP A 209 48.26 -0.19 14.36
N VAL A 210 47.69 0.63 13.48
CA VAL A 210 47.18 0.18 12.17
C VAL A 210 48.36 -0.01 11.21
N ARG A 211 48.67 -1.26 10.86
CA ARG A 211 49.73 -1.60 9.90
C ARG A 211 49.30 -1.44 8.44
N GLY A 212 48.00 -1.57 8.22
CA GLY A 212 47.35 -1.62 6.92
C GLY A 212 45.90 -2.07 7.09
N GLY A 213 45.34 -2.72 6.08
CA GLY A 213 44.00 -3.26 6.11
C GLY A 213 43.83 -4.43 5.15
N ILE A 214 42.74 -5.17 5.31
CA ILE A 214 42.30 -6.16 4.33
C ILE A 214 40.95 -5.71 3.82
N SER A 215 40.85 -5.50 2.51
CA SER A 215 39.57 -5.35 1.84
C SER A 215 39.05 -6.69 1.35
N VAL A 216 37.73 -6.86 1.37
CA VAL A 216 36.98 -8.02 0.91
C VAL A 216 35.99 -7.54 -0.13
N ASP A 217 36.21 -7.94 -1.38
CA ASP A 217 35.29 -7.67 -2.49
C ASP A 217 34.42 -8.91 -2.73
N ILE A 218 33.09 -8.77 -2.62
CA ILE A 218 32.11 -9.83 -2.88
C ILE A 218 31.32 -9.47 -4.14
N PRO A 219 31.42 -10.25 -5.24
CA PRO A 219 30.58 -10.07 -6.42
C PRO A 219 29.10 -10.22 -6.06
N MET A 220 28.27 -9.25 -6.46
CA MET A 220 26.85 -9.26 -6.13
C MET A 220 25.99 -9.92 -7.22
N GLU A 221 26.50 -10.14 -8.42
CA GLU A 221 25.74 -10.61 -9.60
C GLU A 221 24.88 -11.85 -9.33
N VAL A 222 25.48 -12.88 -8.71
CA VAL A 222 24.78 -14.13 -8.38
C VAL A 222 23.65 -13.86 -7.36
N ARG A 223 23.92 -13.08 -6.31
CA ARG A 223 22.94 -12.72 -5.28
C ARG A 223 21.84 -11.79 -5.81
N MET A 224 22.19 -10.84 -6.66
CA MET A 224 21.26 -9.92 -7.31
C MET A 224 20.30 -10.68 -8.23
N SER A 225 20.77 -11.70 -8.95
CA SER A 225 19.88 -12.53 -9.79
C SER A 225 18.80 -13.24 -8.97
N ALA A 226 19.15 -13.78 -7.80
CA ALA A 226 18.22 -14.40 -6.87
C ALA A 226 17.23 -13.38 -6.29
N GLN A 227 17.71 -12.19 -5.90
CA GLN A 227 16.85 -11.12 -5.41
C GLN A 227 15.92 -10.54 -6.48
N LEU A 228 16.35 -10.44 -7.73
CA LEU A 228 15.49 -10.01 -8.84
C LEU A 228 14.31 -10.97 -9.02
N ALA A 229 14.55 -12.27 -8.92
CA ALA A 229 13.48 -13.27 -8.97
C ALA A 229 12.49 -13.11 -7.81
N GLN A 230 12.99 -12.87 -6.58
CA GLN A 230 12.14 -12.65 -5.41
C GLN A 230 11.35 -11.34 -5.50
N THR A 231 11.98 -10.25 -5.95
CA THR A 231 11.33 -8.94 -6.16
C THR A 231 10.24 -9.05 -7.23
N LYS A 232 10.48 -9.77 -8.33
CA LYS A 232 9.46 -10.07 -9.34
C LYS A 232 8.28 -10.82 -8.74
N ARG A 233 8.51 -11.85 -7.90
CA ARG A 233 7.43 -12.61 -7.24
C ARG A 233 6.58 -11.73 -6.33
N SER A 234 7.19 -10.90 -5.48
CA SER A 234 6.44 -9.95 -4.65
C SER A 234 5.66 -8.94 -5.48
N LEU A 235 6.25 -8.41 -6.56
CA LEU A 235 5.57 -7.45 -7.43
C LEU A 235 4.34 -8.08 -8.12
N ILE A 236 4.45 -9.34 -8.56
CA ILE A 236 3.30 -10.09 -9.10
C ILE A 236 2.23 -10.27 -8.01
N ALA A 237 2.61 -10.66 -6.80
CA ALA A 237 1.67 -10.83 -5.69
C ALA A 237 0.94 -9.52 -5.33
N PHE A 238 1.65 -8.39 -5.22
CA PHE A 238 1.04 -7.08 -4.99
C PHE A 238 0.16 -6.62 -6.14
N SER A 239 0.51 -6.96 -7.38
CA SER A 239 -0.33 -6.65 -8.55
C SER A 239 -1.64 -7.43 -8.50
N ILE A 240 -1.61 -8.71 -8.11
CA ILE A 240 -2.81 -9.53 -7.96
C ILE A 240 -3.69 -8.98 -6.82
N ILE A 241 -3.12 -8.77 -5.63
CA ILE A 241 -3.85 -8.23 -4.47
C ILE A 241 -4.41 -6.84 -4.79
N GLY A 242 -3.62 -5.99 -5.44
CA GLY A 242 -3.99 -4.65 -5.86
C GLY A 242 -5.18 -4.64 -6.81
N THR A 243 -5.13 -5.46 -7.86
CA THR A 243 -6.22 -5.56 -8.83
C THR A 243 -7.49 -6.16 -8.23
N THR A 244 -7.40 -7.22 -7.42
CA THR A 244 -8.55 -7.80 -6.71
C THR A 244 -9.20 -6.78 -5.78
N THR A 245 -8.39 -6.00 -5.04
CA THR A 245 -8.91 -4.98 -4.12
C THR A 245 -9.59 -3.83 -4.86
N LEU A 246 -9.03 -3.38 -5.99
CA LEU A 246 -9.65 -2.34 -6.82
C LEU A 246 -11.00 -2.80 -7.40
N ILE A 247 -11.07 -4.03 -7.90
CA ILE A 247 -12.33 -4.63 -8.38
C ILE A 247 -13.36 -4.66 -7.25
N PHE A 248 -12.94 -5.06 -6.05
CA PHE A 248 -13.81 -5.10 -4.87
C PHE A 248 -14.34 -3.70 -4.47
N ILE A 249 -13.48 -2.67 -4.45
CA ILE A 249 -13.87 -1.28 -4.16
C ILE A 249 -14.91 -0.78 -5.18
N VAL A 250 -14.69 -1.04 -6.47
CA VAL A 250 -15.63 -0.62 -7.52
C VAL A 250 -16.95 -1.40 -7.42
N ALA A 251 -16.90 -2.71 -7.16
CA ALA A 251 -18.09 -3.54 -7.02
C ALA A 251 -18.97 -3.12 -5.83
N ILE A 252 -18.37 -2.87 -4.66
CA ILE A 252 -19.13 -2.49 -3.46
C ILE A 252 -19.73 -1.08 -3.59
N THR A 253 -18.97 -0.14 -4.15
CA THR A 253 -19.46 1.23 -4.39
C THR A 253 -20.53 1.27 -5.47
N TRP A 254 -20.47 0.38 -6.45
CA TRP A 254 -21.51 0.19 -7.47
C TRP A 254 -22.82 -0.33 -6.87
N ILE A 255 -22.76 -1.39 -6.06
CA ILE A 255 -23.93 -1.96 -5.37
C ILE A 255 -24.57 -0.90 -4.46
N PHE A 256 -23.75 -0.19 -3.69
CA PHE A 256 -24.21 0.86 -2.79
C PHE A 256 -24.86 2.03 -3.55
N SER A 257 -24.24 2.49 -4.62
CA SER A 257 -24.78 3.57 -5.46
C SER A 257 -26.12 3.20 -6.08
N ARG A 258 -26.27 1.95 -6.56
CA ARG A 258 -27.56 1.45 -7.06
C ARG A 258 -28.64 1.41 -5.98
N ARG A 259 -28.29 1.00 -4.75
CA ARG A 259 -29.23 0.99 -3.62
C ARG A 259 -29.69 2.40 -3.26
N ILE A 260 -28.76 3.36 -3.17
CA ILE A 260 -29.10 4.76 -2.87
C ILE A 260 -30.04 5.34 -3.90
N ILE A 261 -29.74 5.21 -5.20
CA ILE A 261 -30.58 5.80 -6.25
C ILE A 261 -31.99 5.22 -6.20
N ARG A 262 -32.12 3.89 -6.04
CA ARG A 262 -33.43 3.26 -5.88
C ARG A 262 -34.18 3.76 -4.65
N SER A 263 -33.49 3.98 -3.53
CA SER A 263 -34.13 4.52 -2.32
C SER A 263 -34.63 5.95 -2.51
N VAL A 264 -33.83 6.81 -3.16
CA VAL A 264 -34.20 8.20 -3.45
C VAL A 264 -35.35 8.27 -4.46
N GLU A 265 -35.37 7.43 -5.49
CA GLU A 265 -36.48 7.36 -6.44
C GLU A 265 -37.79 6.99 -5.76
N ARG A 266 -37.78 5.98 -4.88
CA ARG A 266 -38.97 5.58 -4.10
C ARG A 266 -39.46 6.69 -3.16
N GLU A 267 -38.55 7.39 -2.49
CA GLU A 267 -38.93 8.52 -1.63
C GLU A 267 -39.56 9.66 -2.43
N MET A 268 -38.98 10.00 -3.60
CA MET A 268 -39.53 11.03 -4.49
C MET A 268 -40.91 10.65 -5.03
N GLU A 269 -41.13 9.39 -5.40
CA GLU A 269 -42.43 8.90 -5.85
C GLU A 269 -43.49 8.98 -4.74
N ASN A 270 -43.12 8.58 -3.52
CA ASN A 270 -43.98 8.69 -2.34
C ASN A 270 -44.30 10.14 -1.97
N GLU A 271 -43.34 11.07 -2.05
CA GLU A 271 -43.60 12.51 -1.83
C GLU A 271 -44.51 13.10 -2.90
N ARG A 272 -44.32 12.72 -4.17
CA ARG A 272 -45.18 13.15 -5.28
C ARG A 272 -46.61 12.66 -5.10
N LEU A 273 -46.78 11.39 -4.74
CA LEU A 273 -48.09 10.82 -4.46
C LEU A 273 -48.76 11.53 -3.29
N LYS A 274 -48.06 11.72 -2.16
CA LYS A 274 -48.57 12.48 -1.00
C LYS A 274 -49.02 13.89 -1.39
N THR A 275 -48.22 14.60 -2.19
CA THR A 275 -48.53 15.95 -2.66
C THR A 275 -49.77 15.95 -3.56
N ALA A 276 -49.88 14.99 -4.49
CA ALA A 276 -51.05 14.83 -5.35
C ALA A 276 -52.32 14.52 -4.54
N ILE A 277 -52.22 13.66 -3.52
CA ILE A 277 -53.34 13.33 -2.62
C ILE A 277 -53.78 14.59 -1.84
N GLN A 278 -52.84 15.37 -1.31
CA GLN A 278 -53.15 16.61 -0.59
C GLN A 278 -53.84 17.64 -1.50
N LEU A 279 -53.35 17.80 -2.73
CA LEU A 279 -53.96 18.69 -3.73
C LEU A 279 -55.35 18.23 -4.15
N ALA A 280 -55.54 16.92 -4.39
CA ALA A 280 -56.84 16.34 -4.70
C ALA A 280 -57.83 16.55 -3.54
N GLY A 281 -57.37 16.37 -2.29
CA GLY A 281 -58.13 16.66 -1.07
C GLY A 281 -58.56 18.12 -0.97
N ALA A 282 -57.64 19.06 -1.21
CA ALA A 282 -57.93 20.49 -1.19
C ALA A 282 -58.91 20.89 -2.30
N ALA A 283 -58.66 20.44 -3.53
CA ALA A 283 -59.53 20.71 -4.68
C ALA A 283 -60.94 20.15 -4.47
N ALA A 284 -61.05 18.93 -3.95
CA ALA A 284 -62.32 18.33 -3.57
C ALA A 284 -63.08 19.15 -2.52
N HIS A 285 -62.35 19.70 -1.52
CA HIS A 285 -62.94 20.55 -0.50
C HIS A 285 -63.48 21.86 -1.07
N GLU A 286 -62.74 22.50 -1.98
CA GLU A 286 -63.17 23.73 -2.65
C GLU A 286 -64.29 23.51 -3.67
N LEU A 287 -64.35 22.35 -4.33
CA LEU A 287 -65.45 22.01 -5.25
C LEU A 287 -66.76 21.73 -4.51
N ARG A 288 -66.71 21.13 -3.31
CA ARG A 288 -67.91 20.83 -2.53
C ARG A 288 -68.66 22.09 -2.08
N GLN A 289 -67.94 23.17 -1.76
CA GLN A 289 -68.53 24.42 -1.27
C GLN A 289 -69.55 25.05 -2.24
N PRO A 290 -69.20 25.40 -3.50
CA PRO A 290 -70.16 25.94 -4.45
C PRO A 290 -71.25 24.93 -4.79
N MET A 291 -70.96 23.63 -4.79
CA MET A 291 -71.98 22.60 -5.02
C MET A 291 -73.04 22.57 -3.93
N THR A 292 -72.66 22.66 -2.65
CA THR A 292 -73.62 22.75 -1.55
C THR A 292 -74.49 24.01 -1.69
N ALA A 293 -73.92 25.13 -2.16
CA ALA A 293 -74.70 26.33 -2.45
C ALA A 293 -75.68 26.12 -3.62
N ILE A 294 -75.25 25.50 -4.73
CA ILE A 294 -76.11 25.19 -5.88
C ILE A 294 -77.26 24.26 -5.46
N ILE A 295 -76.98 23.21 -4.68
CA ILE A 295 -78.00 22.30 -4.14
C ILE A 295 -79.01 23.08 -3.30
N GLY A 296 -78.55 23.89 -2.34
CA GLY A 296 -79.43 24.66 -1.47
C GLY A 296 -80.31 25.66 -2.21
N TYR A 297 -79.76 26.40 -3.18
CA TYR A 297 -80.56 27.31 -4.02
C TYR A 297 -81.55 26.56 -4.91
N ALA A 298 -81.15 25.43 -5.49
CA ALA A 298 -82.02 24.63 -6.34
C ALA A 298 -83.18 24.00 -5.53
N GLU A 299 -82.93 23.52 -4.30
CA GLU A 299 -83.96 23.03 -3.39
C GLU A 299 -84.94 24.14 -2.98
N LEU A 300 -84.47 25.35 -2.67
CA LEU A 300 -85.31 26.50 -2.35
C LEU A 300 -86.16 26.95 -3.54
N LEU A 301 -85.59 26.96 -4.75
CA LEU A 301 -86.33 27.26 -5.97
C LEU A 301 -87.39 26.19 -6.28
N LYS A 302 -87.07 24.92 -6.01
CA LYS A 302 -87.99 23.78 -6.17
C LYS A 302 -89.21 23.92 -5.24
N ASP A 303 -89.00 24.35 -3.99
CA ASP A 303 -90.09 24.60 -3.03
C ASP A 303 -90.99 25.78 -3.46
N LYS A 304 -90.37 26.86 -3.96
CA LYS A 304 -91.10 28.04 -4.46
C LYS A 304 -91.85 27.79 -5.78
N ALA A 305 -91.39 26.89 -6.64
CA ALA A 305 -91.96 26.60 -7.96
C ALA A 305 -93.25 25.74 -7.95
N SER A 306 -93.95 25.69 -6.82
CA SER A 306 -95.04 24.77 -6.44
C SER A 306 -96.28 24.69 -7.37
N LYS A 307 -96.29 25.30 -8.57
CA LYS A 307 -97.36 25.22 -9.58
C LYS A 307 -96.93 25.06 -11.05
N HIS A 308 -95.64 24.89 -11.38
CA HIS A 308 -95.19 24.68 -12.77
C HIS A 308 -94.34 23.39 -12.89
N GLU A 309 -94.94 22.33 -13.44
CA GLU A 309 -94.33 21.01 -13.66
C GLU A 309 -92.94 21.05 -14.34
N PRO A 310 -92.70 21.84 -15.41
CA PRO A 310 -91.44 21.78 -16.17
C PRO A 310 -90.23 22.31 -15.37
N VAL A 311 -90.40 23.39 -14.62
CA VAL A 311 -89.32 24.04 -13.86
C VAL A 311 -88.87 23.17 -12.68
N LYS A 312 -89.80 22.42 -12.11
CA LYS A 312 -89.53 21.51 -11.00
C LYS A 312 -88.66 20.31 -11.44
N GLU A 313 -88.91 19.79 -12.64
CA GLU A 313 -88.16 18.69 -13.25
C GLU A 313 -86.73 19.13 -13.62
N GLU A 314 -86.57 20.33 -14.20
CA GLU A 314 -85.25 20.91 -14.50
C GLU A 314 -84.40 21.14 -13.24
N LEU A 315 -84.99 21.66 -12.16
CA LEU A 315 -84.31 21.85 -10.88
C LEU A 315 -83.93 20.52 -10.21
N GLU A 316 -84.75 19.48 -10.37
CA GLU A 316 -84.45 18.14 -9.89
C GLU A 316 -83.24 17.53 -10.61
N ILE A 317 -83.11 17.76 -11.92
CA ILE A 317 -81.92 17.36 -12.68
C ILE A 317 -80.68 18.07 -12.16
N VAL A 318 -80.73 19.38 -11.88
CA VAL A 318 -79.59 20.15 -11.36
C VAL A 318 -79.13 19.62 -9.98
N VAL A 319 -80.08 19.37 -9.08
CA VAL A 319 -79.79 18.79 -7.76
C VAL A 319 -79.17 17.40 -7.90
N GLN A 320 -79.73 16.54 -8.77
CA GLN A 320 -79.19 15.21 -9.04
C GLN A 320 -77.77 15.26 -9.62
N GLN A 321 -77.47 16.19 -10.53
CA GLN A 321 -76.11 16.34 -11.08
C GLN A 321 -75.11 16.81 -10.00
N CYS A 322 -75.52 17.70 -9.09
CA CYS A 322 -74.66 18.10 -7.98
C CYS A 322 -74.38 16.93 -7.03
N TYR A 323 -75.38 16.13 -6.67
CA TYR A 323 -75.13 14.92 -5.86
C TYR A 323 -74.21 13.92 -6.58
N LYS A 324 -74.38 13.73 -7.89
CA LYS A 324 -73.51 12.87 -8.71
C LYS A 324 -72.06 13.38 -8.73
N MET A 325 -71.84 14.69 -8.80
CA MET A 325 -70.51 15.29 -8.70
C MET A 325 -69.90 15.08 -7.29
N ASP A 326 -70.68 15.13 -6.21
CA ASP A 326 -70.16 14.93 -4.84
C ASP A 326 -69.75 13.46 -4.66
N GLU A 327 -70.52 12.54 -5.23
CA GLU A 327 -70.16 11.12 -5.25
C GLU A 327 -68.85 10.87 -6.03
N ILE A 328 -68.68 11.47 -7.21
CA ILE A 328 -67.43 11.36 -7.99
C ILE A 328 -66.25 11.91 -7.20
N ILE A 329 -66.41 13.08 -6.55
CA ILE A 329 -65.38 13.69 -5.71
C ILE A 329 -65.02 12.76 -4.54
N ARG A 330 -66.02 12.15 -3.88
CA ARG A 330 -65.79 11.17 -2.80
C ARG A 330 -65.06 9.92 -3.27
N ARG A 331 -65.39 9.39 -4.45
CA ARG A 331 -64.72 8.22 -5.05
C ARG A 331 -63.28 8.53 -5.47
N MET A 332 -63.02 9.73 -5.99
CA MET A 332 -61.67 10.20 -6.29
C MET A 332 -60.79 10.28 -5.03
N LEU A 333 -61.37 10.71 -3.90
CA LEU A 333 -60.69 10.75 -2.60
C LEU A 333 -60.57 9.39 -1.90
N SER A 334 -61.43 8.41 -2.22
CA SER A 334 -61.37 7.07 -1.59
C SER A 334 -60.34 6.18 -2.26
N ILE A 335 -60.17 6.27 -3.58
CA ILE A 335 -59.11 5.56 -4.33
C ILE A 335 -57.71 5.98 -3.86
N THR A 336 -57.56 7.24 -3.45
CA THR A 336 -56.30 7.81 -2.96
C THR A 336 -56.05 7.56 -1.46
N LYS A 337 -57.04 7.04 -0.72
CA LYS A 337 -56.96 6.76 0.72
C LYS A 337 -56.69 5.29 1.06
N TYR A 338 -56.40 4.43 0.08
CA TYR A 338 -56.03 3.04 0.37
C TYR A 338 -54.65 2.99 1.03
N LYS A 339 -54.66 2.47 2.26
CA LYS A 339 -53.58 2.37 3.23
C LYS A 339 -52.24 1.97 2.60
N THR A 340 -51.24 2.86 2.72
CA THR A 340 -49.86 2.41 2.93
C THR A 340 -49.76 1.86 4.35
N LYS A 341 -49.90 0.55 4.51
CA LYS A 341 -49.53 -0.13 5.75
C LYS A 341 -48.20 -0.84 5.49
N VAL A 342 -47.13 -0.33 6.10
CA VAL A 342 -45.80 -0.91 6.02
C VAL A 342 -45.84 -2.27 6.71
N TYR A 343 -45.64 -3.35 5.95
CA TYR A 343 -45.29 -4.66 6.49
C TYR A 343 -43.87 -5.00 6.01
N SER A 344 -43.02 -5.30 7.00
CA SER A 344 -41.65 -5.81 7.01
C SER A 344 -40.91 -6.05 5.67
N GLU A 345 -39.63 -5.67 5.71
CA GLU A 345 -38.54 -5.90 4.75
C GLU A 345 -38.75 -7.09 3.78
N ASP A 346 -38.78 -6.77 2.49
CA ASP A 346 -38.43 -7.61 1.34
C ASP A 346 -39.48 -8.40 0.53
N THR A 347 -40.78 -8.07 0.52
CA THR A 347 -41.63 -8.45 -0.65
C THR A 347 -42.95 -7.67 -0.74
N GLU A 348 -43.21 -7.03 -1.89
CA GLU A 348 -44.51 -6.47 -2.24
C GLU A 348 -45.27 -7.50 -3.09
N ILE A 349 -46.40 -8.01 -2.59
CA ILE A 349 -47.36 -8.76 -3.39
C ILE A 349 -48.69 -7.99 -3.37
N PHE A 350 -49.22 -7.75 -4.56
CA PHE A 350 -50.47 -7.04 -4.82
C PHE A 350 -51.63 -7.99 -4.52
N ASP A 351 -52.42 -7.72 -3.48
CA ASP A 351 -53.66 -8.46 -3.19
C ASP A 351 -54.87 -7.67 -3.72
N LEU A 352 -55.65 -8.30 -4.60
CA LEU A 352 -56.73 -7.67 -5.35
C LEU A 352 -58.13 -7.95 -4.76
N GLU A 353 -58.25 -8.61 -3.61
CA GLU A 353 -59.57 -9.00 -3.09
C GLU A 353 -59.74 -8.74 -1.59
N ILE A 354 -60.05 -7.50 -1.21
CA ILE A 354 -60.83 -7.27 0.02
C ILE A 354 -61.92 -6.23 -0.27
N PRO A 355 -63.20 -6.62 -0.33
CA PRO A 355 -64.29 -5.66 -0.46
C PRO A 355 -64.43 -4.84 0.83
N PRO A 356 -64.90 -3.58 0.75
CA PRO A 356 -65.08 -2.75 1.93
C PRO A 356 -66.08 -3.41 2.89
N ASP A 357 -65.64 -3.57 4.13
CA ASP A 357 -66.42 -4.10 5.24
C ASP A 357 -67.76 -3.35 5.37
N LYS A 358 -68.86 -4.10 5.21
CA LYS A 358 -70.22 -3.63 5.45
C LYS A 358 -70.56 -3.82 6.92
N THR A 359 -69.90 -3.13 7.82
CA THR A 359 -70.36 -3.03 9.22
C THR A 359 -70.05 -1.67 9.83
N ASP A 360 -70.81 -0.64 9.42
CA ASP A 360 -71.17 0.43 10.36
C ASP A 360 -72.47 1.12 9.94
N TYR A 361 -73.58 0.43 10.21
CA TYR A 361 -74.88 1.04 10.41
C TYR A 361 -75.47 0.37 11.65
N LYS A 362 -75.37 1.04 12.81
CA LYS A 362 -76.36 0.98 13.88
C LYS A 362 -76.13 2.10 14.92
N GLN A 363 -77.11 3.02 14.91
CA GLN A 363 -77.48 4.06 15.89
C GLN A 363 -76.63 5.32 15.97
#